data_AF-A0A7J7J1M4-F1
#
_entry.id   AF-A0A7J7J1M4-F1
#
_cell.length_a   1.000
_cell.length_b   1.000
_cell.length_c   1.000
_cell.angle_alpha   90.00
_cell.angle_beta   90.00
_cell.angle_gamma   90.00
#
_symmetry.space_group_name_H-M   'P 1'
#
loop_
_entity.id
_entity.type
_entity.pdbx_description
1 polymer ?
#
loop_
_entity_poly.entity_id
_entity_poly.type
_entity_poly.pdbx_seq_one_letter_code
_entity_poly.pdbx_strand_id
1 'polypeptide(L)'
;MVYRTQHPRYSDLLSYTVDELSKQKPILVQDAEDNKYFLMAMAAARQTNDVDLAKRLYKLAWRGCNKALLGSELERYRFHNYYLLTLIASEPIDTIMEAYNDLVPPGEVEFVTLIEYEGVAYCLQVYIPESKSWKALYEAIELYDGYQYVPQIYQDLKFYNSLPHNNQSTLLSKLLAPKHAKPEILQLLAEVADDMYNLSLSDLSPHNVNIMTADVYSNFIQLALNMDDVDKAYDWFMKYRSANHMKRNLEKSTSLVQNRPCSKH
;
A
#
# COMPACT_ATOMS: atom_id res chain seq x y z
N MET A 1 -40.35 21.87 30.64
CA MET A 1 -38.89 22.00 30.46
C MET A 1 -38.33 20.58 30.42
N VAL A 2 -38.19 20.00 29.21
CA VAL A 2 -37.72 18.62 29.06
C VAL A 2 -36.20 18.68 29.04
N TYR A 3 -35.57 18.18 30.09
CA TYR A 3 -34.14 17.89 30.08
C TYR A 3 -33.91 16.78 29.05
N ARG A 4 -33.49 17.15 27.84
CA ARG A 4 -32.81 16.23 26.93
C ARG A 4 -31.44 15.96 27.54
N THR A 5 -31.29 14.83 28.22
CA THR A 5 -29.99 14.21 28.44
C THR A 5 -29.33 14.03 27.08
N GLN A 6 -28.39 14.91 26.75
CA GLN A 6 -27.50 14.70 25.62
C GLN A 6 -26.63 13.51 25.99
N HIS A 7 -26.99 12.32 25.51
CA HIS A 7 -26.03 11.22 25.47
C HIS A 7 -24.82 11.71 24.65
N PRO A 8 -23.59 11.56 25.15
CA PRO A 8 -22.40 11.93 24.38
C PRO A 8 -22.47 11.21 23.04
N ARG A 9 -22.09 11.88 21.95
CA ARG A 9 -21.96 11.17 20.67
C ARG A 9 -20.96 10.04 20.91
N TYR A 10 -21.16 8.90 20.27
CA TYR A 10 -20.31 7.71 20.48
C TYR A 10 -18.79 8.02 20.38
N SER A 11 -18.42 8.98 19.52
CA SER A 11 -17.07 9.54 19.40
C SER A 11 -16.59 10.30 20.66
N ASP A 12 -17.45 11.06 21.33
CA ASP A 12 -17.11 11.80 22.56
C ASP A 12 -16.81 10.83 23.73
N LEU A 13 -17.62 9.77 23.85
CA LEU A 13 -17.40 8.73 24.86
C LEU A 13 -16.09 7.98 24.59
N LEU A 14 -15.83 7.62 23.32
CA LEU A 14 -14.61 6.94 22.95
C LEU A 14 -13.37 7.82 23.21
N SER A 15 -13.42 9.09 22.82
CA SER A 15 -12.36 10.07 23.13
C SER A 15 -12.10 10.16 24.63
N TYR A 16 -13.17 10.29 25.43
CA TYR A 16 -13.05 10.32 26.89
C TYR A 16 -12.39 9.04 27.44
N THR A 17 -12.80 7.86 26.96
CA THR A 17 -12.18 6.59 27.42
C THR A 17 -10.70 6.51 27.09
N VAL A 18 -10.28 6.97 25.91
CA VAL A 18 -8.87 7.00 25.51
C VAL A 18 -8.08 7.95 26.41
N ASP A 19 -8.64 9.10 26.76
CA ASP A 19 -8.00 10.08 27.65
C ASP A 19 -7.85 9.52 29.08
N GLU A 20 -8.87 8.84 29.59
CA GLU A 20 -8.81 8.18 30.90
C GLU A 20 -7.79 7.03 30.91
N LEU A 21 -7.78 6.16 29.88
CA LEU A 21 -6.81 5.08 29.76
C LEU A 21 -5.37 5.61 29.60
N SER A 22 -5.20 6.78 28.98
CA SER A 22 -3.90 7.44 28.84
C SER A 22 -3.34 7.92 30.18
N LYS A 23 -4.18 8.16 31.20
CA LYS A 23 -3.75 8.52 32.56
C LYS A 23 -3.28 7.31 33.37
N GLN A 24 -3.83 6.12 33.10
CA GLN A 24 -3.48 4.91 33.83
C GLN A 24 -2.14 4.32 33.37
N LYS A 25 -1.38 3.74 34.30
CA LYS A 25 -0.14 2.99 34.03
C LYS A 25 0.05 1.85 35.03
N PRO A 26 0.14 0.57 34.59
CA PRO A 26 -0.17 0.00 33.27
C PRO A 26 -1.68 -0.22 33.03
N ILE A 27 -2.13 -0.37 31.77
CA ILE A 27 -3.49 -0.86 31.47
C ILE A 27 -3.52 -2.34 31.83
N LEU A 28 -4.33 -2.71 32.82
CA LEU A 28 -4.52 -4.09 33.24
C LEU A 28 -5.65 -4.72 32.43
N VAL A 29 -5.44 -5.95 31.96
CA VAL A 29 -6.50 -6.79 31.39
C VAL A 29 -7.48 -7.12 32.52
N GLN A 30 -8.75 -6.78 32.32
CA GLN A 30 -9.84 -7.06 33.25
C GLN A 30 -10.84 -8.04 32.63
N ASP A 31 -11.03 -7.98 31.32
CA ASP A 31 -11.96 -8.81 30.57
C ASP A 31 -11.25 -9.58 29.44
N ALA A 32 -11.77 -10.76 29.09
CA ALA A 32 -11.24 -11.57 28.01
C ALA A 32 -11.36 -10.88 26.63
N GLU A 33 -12.29 -9.93 26.48
CA GLU A 33 -12.53 -9.15 25.27
C GLU A 33 -11.75 -7.82 25.21
N ASP A 34 -10.94 -7.48 26.22
CA ASP A 34 -10.13 -6.25 26.21
C ASP A 34 -9.16 -6.20 25.02
N ASN A 35 -8.79 -7.36 24.48
CA ASN A 35 -7.98 -7.49 23.27
C ASN A 35 -8.67 -6.98 21.99
N LYS A 36 -9.98 -6.72 22.01
CA LYS A 36 -10.74 -6.14 20.89
C LYS A 36 -10.83 -4.63 20.94
N TYR A 37 -10.55 -4.02 22.10
CA TYR A 37 -10.77 -2.58 22.34
C TYR A 37 -10.09 -1.71 21.27
N PHE A 38 -8.78 -1.89 21.07
CA PHE A 38 -8.02 -1.06 20.14
C PHE A 38 -8.50 -1.19 18.70
N LEU A 39 -8.83 -2.41 18.26
CA LEU A 39 -9.35 -2.64 16.91
C LEU A 39 -10.70 -1.95 16.72
N MET A 40 -11.63 -2.13 17.66
CA MET A 40 -12.97 -1.53 17.58
C MET A 40 -12.90 0.00 17.66
N ALA A 41 -12.05 0.53 18.55
CA ALA A 41 -11.84 1.97 18.69
C ALA A 41 -11.25 2.59 17.43
N MET A 42 -10.24 1.95 16.82
CA MET A 42 -9.65 2.42 15.56
C MET A 42 -10.64 2.33 14.39
N ALA A 43 -11.45 1.28 14.34
CA ALA A 43 -12.53 1.16 13.35
C ALA A 43 -13.55 2.31 13.48
N ALA A 44 -13.92 2.67 14.71
CA ALA A 44 -14.80 3.80 14.97
C ALA A 44 -14.16 5.13 14.55
N ALA A 45 -12.89 5.38 14.90
CA ALA A 45 -12.14 6.55 14.47
C ALA A 45 -12.09 6.66 12.94
N ARG A 46 -11.88 5.54 12.24
CA ARG A 46 -11.91 5.48 10.77
C ARG A 46 -13.28 5.83 10.18
N GLN A 47 -14.36 5.33 10.80
CA GLN A 47 -15.73 5.58 10.35
C GLN A 47 -16.14 7.05 10.52
N THR A 48 -15.68 7.69 11.58
CA THR A 48 -15.92 9.13 11.83
C THR A 48 -14.87 10.03 11.20
N ASN A 49 -13.84 9.46 10.57
CA ASN A 49 -12.69 10.17 10.04
C ASN A 49 -11.99 11.07 11.09
N ASP A 50 -11.95 10.60 12.34
CA ASP A 50 -11.36 11.32 13.47
C ASP A 50 -9.87 10.98 13.59
N VAL A 51 -9.05 11.80 12.95
CA VAL A 51 -7.60 11.56 12.86
C VAL A 51 -6.89 11.77 14.20
N ASP A 52 -7.33 12.73 15.00
CA ASP A 52 -6.74 12.99 16.32
C ASP A 52 -6.98 11.81 17.27
N LEU A 53 -8.18 11.24 17.25
CA LEU A 53 -8.48 10.01 17.97
C LEU A 53 -7.63 8.84 17.46
N ALA A 54 -7.49 8.66 16.15
CA ALA A 54 -6.66 7.61 15.57
C ALA A 54 -5.19 7.72 16.00
N LYS A 55 -4.60 8.93 15.94
CA LYS A 55 -3.22 9.20 16.41
C LYS A 55 -3.06 8.92 17.91
N ARG A 56 -4.04 9.31 18.74
CA ARG A 56 -4.02 9.01 20.20
C ARG A 56 -4.12 7.53 20.47
N LEU A 57 -5.02 6.81 19.79
CA LEU A 57 -5.17 5.36 19.90
C LEU A 57 -3.89 4.62 19.52
N TYR A 58 -3.25 5.02 18.41
CA TYR A 58 -1.98 4.44 17.97
C TYR A 58 -0.89 4.64 19.03
N LYS A 59 -0.73 5.87 19.55
CA LYS A 59 0.22 6.14 20.64
C LYS A 59 -0.08 5.35 21.91
N LEU A 60 -1.36 5.20 22.26
CA LEU A 60 -1.78 4.44 23.45
C LEU A 60 -1.47 2.95 23.29
N ALA A 61 -1.69 2.37 22.12
CA ALA A 61 -1.37 0.97 21.83
C ALA A 61 0.14 0.68 21.89
N TRP A 62 0.99 1.64 21.51
CA TRP A 62 2.46 1.49 21.54
C TRP A 62 3.09 1.79 22.90
N ARG A 63 2.29 2.15 23.90
CA ARG A 63 2.77 2.50 25.24
C ARG A 63 2.97 1.26 26.12
N GLY A 64 4.21 1.04 26.58
CA GLY A 64 4.51 -0.07 27.50
C GLY A 64 4.10 -1.43 26.93
N CYS A 65 3.38 -2.22 27.71
CA CYS A 65 2.93 -3.57 27.30
C CYS A 65 1.56 -3.57 26.58
N ASN A 66 0.99 -2.41 26.25
CA ASN A 66 -0.35 -2.32 25.66
C ASN A 66 -0.46 -3.00 24.29
N LYS A 67 0.67 -3.24 23.60
CA LYS A 67 0.70 -3.98 22.33
C LYS A 67 0.12 -5.40 22.46
N ALA A 68 0.18 -5.99 23.66
CA ALA A 68 -0.43 -7.29 23.95
C ALA A 68 -1.96 -7.27 23.81
N LEU A 69 -2.59 -6.09 23.89
CA LEU A 69 -4.04 -5.89 23.76
C LEU A 69 -4.49 -5.66 22.32
N LEU A 70 -3.61 -5.71 21.32
CA LEU A 70 -4.00 -5.54 19.91
C LEU A 70 -4.63 -6.81 19.30
N GLY A 71 -4.75 -7.88 20.08
CA GLY A 71 -5.39 -9.13 19.65
C GLY A 71 -4.49 -10.01 18.79
N SER A 72 -5.10 -10.85 17.97
CA SER A 72 -4.46 -11.75 17.00
C SER A 72 -3.77 -11.02 15.86
N GLU A 73 -2.89 -11.68 15.12
CA GLU A 73 -2.18 -11.09 13.95
C GLU A 73 -3.11 -10.39 12.96
N LEU A 74 -4.26 -11.00 12.66
CA LEU A 74 -5.26 -10.42 11.77
C LEU A 74 -5.91 -9.15 12.35
N GLU A 75 -6.15 -9.11 13.65
CA GLU A 75 -6.70 -7.93 14.33
C GLU A 75 -5.69 -6.79 14.35
N ARG A 76 -4.42 -7.11 14.65
CA ARG A 76 -3.33 -6.13 14.58
C ARG A 76 -3.15 -5.59 13.16
N TYR A 77 -3.18 -6.46 12.16
CA TYR A 77 -3.13 -6.07 10.75
C TYR A 77 -4.25 -5.08 10.40
N ARG A 78 -5.49 -5.39 10.77
CA ARG A 78 -6.65 -4.51 10.53
C ARG A 78 -6.54 -3.19 11.28
N PHE A 79 -6.01 -3.20 12.50
CA PHE A 79 -5.74 -1.99 13.27
C PHE A 79 -4.79 -1.05 12.51
N HIS A 80 -3.66 -1.56 12.02
CA HIS A 80 -2.73 -0.78 11.19
C HIS A 80 -3.38 -0.28 9.90
N ASN A 81 -4.16 -1.14 9.24
CA ASN A 81 -4.85 -0.79 8.01
C ASN A 81 -5.85 0.36 8.22
N TYR A 82 -6.64 0.31 9.29
CA TYR A 82 -7.56 1.39 9.64
C TYR A 82 -6.83 2.67 10.01
N TYR A 83 -5.72 2.57 10.75
CA TYR A 83 -4.91 3.73 11.08
C TYR A 83 -4.37 4.42 9.83
N LEU A 84 -3.66 3.69 8.94
CA LEU A 84 -3.11 4.25 7.71
C LEU A 84 -4.20 4.85 6.82
N LEU A 85 -5.31 4.15 6.61
CA LEU A 85 -6.44 4.66 5.80
C LEU A 85 -7.11 5.89 6.41
N THR A 86 -7.03 6.09 7.73
CA THR A 86 -7.55 7.29 8.40
C THR A 86 -6.62 8.48 8.15
N LEU A 87 -5.30 8.26 8.21
CA LEU A 87 -4.31 9.29 7.89
C LEU A 87 -4.40 9.72 6.42
N ILE A 88 -4.42 8.75 5.50
CA ILE A 88 -4.52 9.00 4.04
C ILE A 88 -5.71 9.90 3.70
N ALA A 89 -6.82 9.78 4.44
CA ALA A 89 -8.03 10.53 4.15
C ALA A 89 -7.98 12.02 4.55
N SER A 90 -7.07 12.43 5.43
CA SER A 90 -7.14 13.80 6.02
C SER A 90 -5.80 14.48 6.30
N GLU A 91 -4.68 13.77 6.20
CA GLU A 91 -3.35 14.32 6.48
C GLU A 91 -2.62 14.69 5.19
N PRO A 92 -1.63 15.61 5.24
CA PRO A 92 -0.76 15.89 4.11
C PRO A 92 0.14 14.69 3.80
N ILE A 93 0.59 14.59 2.54
CA ILE A 93 1.38 13.45 2.05
C ILE A 93 2.64 13.18 2.88
N ASP A 94 3.35 14.21 3.35
CA ASP A 94 4.57 14.02 4.13
C ASP A 94 4.27 13.30 5.46
N THR A 95 3.21 13.68 6.16
CA THR A 95 2.76 13.01 7.39
C THR A 95 2.24 11.60 7.14
N ILE A 96 1.58 11.38 6.00
CA ILE A 96 1.16 10.04 5.57
C ILE A 96 2.39 9.15 5.37
N MET A 97 3.43 9.67 4.69
CA MET A 97 4.64 8.92 4.38
C MET A 97 5.52 8.67 5.61
N GLU A 98 5.58 9.60 6.55
CA GLU A 98 6.21 9.37 7.87
C GLU A 98 5.55 8.18 8.59
N ALA A 99 4.22 8.19 8.67
CA ALA A 99 3.49 7.08 9.29
C ALA A 99 3.61 5.77 8.49
N TYR A 100 3.65 5.84 7.16
CA TYR A 100 3.89 4.69 6.30
C TYR A 100 5.25 4.04 6.62
N ASN A 101 6.31 4.84 6.76
CA ASN A 101 7.67 4.37 7.08
C ASN A 101 7.77 3.73 8.46
N ASP A 102 6.97 4.21 9.42
CA ASP A 102 6.87 3.60 10.75
C ASP A 102 6.13 2.24 10.74
N LEU A 103 5.26 2.02 9.76
CA LEU A 103 4.38 0.86 9.67
C LEU A 103 4.93 -0.24 8.75
N VAL A 104 5.42 0.15 7.58
CA VAL A 104 5.90 -0.74 6.53
C VAL A 104 7.42 -0.79 6.64
N PRO A 105 8.01 -1.94 7.02
CA PRO A 105 9.45 -2.00 7.15
C PRO A 105 10.10 -1.82 5.77
N PRO A 106 11.19 -1.05 5.67
CA PRO A 106 11.92 -0.91 4.42
C PRO A 106 12.46 -2.28 3.98
N GLY A 107 12.47 -2.54 2.68
CA GLY A 107 12.83 -3.84 2.07
C GLY A 107 14.27 -4.35 2.32
N GLU A 108 15.02 -3.74 3.23
CA GLU A 108 16.36 -4.19 3.66
C GLU A 108 16.36 -4.82 5.05
N VAL A 109 15.21 -4.88 5.74
CA VAL A 109 15.16 -5.57 7.02
C VAL A 109 15.25 -7.07 6.77
N GLU A 110 16.46 -7.62 6.89
CA GLU A 110 16.68 -9.05 7.10
C GLU A 110 15.63 -9.51 8.10
N PHE A 111 14.75 -10.42 7.66
CA PHE A 111 13.69 -10.98 8.48
C PHE A 111 14.26 -11.25 9.87
N VAL A 112 13.91 -10.41 10.83
CA VAL A 112 14.37 -10.54 12.20
C VAL A 112 13.63 -11.73 12.77
N THR A 113 14.22 -12.88 12.51
CA THR A 113 13.92 -14.15 13.14
C THR A 113 14.12 -13.92 14.62
N LEU A 114 13.03 -13.95 15.40
CA LEU A 114 12.99 -14.03 16.86
C LEU A 114 14.31 -13.58 17.53
N ILE A 115 14.46 -12.28 17.84
CA ILE A 115 15.54 -11.90 18.76
C ILE A 115 15.13 -12.44 20.13
N GLU A 116 15.67 -13.58 20.53
CA GLU A 116 15.70 -13.97 21.93
C GLU A 116 16.72 -13.07 22.62
N TYR A 117 16.29 -11.88 23.02
CA TYR A 117 17.03 -11.08 23.99
C TYR A 117 16.31 -11.28 25.33
N GLU A 118 17.02 -11.84 26.32
CA GLU A 118 16.49 -12.10 27.67
C GLU A 118 15.21 -12.98 27.73
N GLY A 119 15.01 -13.88 26.76
CA GLY A 119 13.83 -14.77 26.73
C GLY A 119 12.53 -14.10 26.31
N VAL A 120 12.60 -12.91 25.71
CA VAL A 120 11.44 -12.18 25.18
C VAL A 120 11.45 -12.25 23.66
N ALA A 121 10.47 -12.94 23.07
CA ALA A 121 10.27 -12.98 21.63
C ALA A 121 9.75 -11.62 21.13
N TYR A 122 10.59 -10.87 20.42
CA TYR A 122 10.17 -9.67 19.71
C TYR A 122 9.55 -10.07 18.36
N CYS A 123 8.23 -10.01 18.24
CA CYS A 123 7.59 -10.03 16.93
C CYS A 123 7.89 -8.70 16.22
N LEU A 124 8.84 -8.71 15.29
CA LEU A 124 8.94 -7.65 14.28
C LEU A 124 7.70 -7.77 13.40
N GLN A 125 6.69 -6.97 13.71
CA GLN A 125 5.40 -7.06 13.04
C GLN A 125 5.48 -6.32 11.70
N VAL A 126 5.42 -7.08 10.61
CA VAL A 126 5.41 -6.55 9.24
C VAL A 126 3.97 -6.21 8.86
N TYR A 127 3.65 -4.92 8.67
CA TYR A 127 2.40 -4.51 8.01
C TYR A 127 2.65 -4.35 6.52
N ILE A 128 1.97 -5.16 5.71
CA ILE A 128 1.98 -5.03 4.23
C ILE A 128 0.62 -4.46 3.80
N PRO A 129 0.57 -3.27 3.20
CA PRO A 129 -0.70 -2.67 2.82
C PRO A 129 -1.51 -3.56 1.87
N GLU A 130 -2.84 -3.53 2.07
CA GLU A 130 -3.79 -4.20 1.19
C GLU A 130 -3.94 -3.42 -0.13
N SER A 131 -4.47 -4.06 -1.18
CA SER A 131 -4.70 -3.43 -2.49
C SER A 131 -5.46 -2.09 -2.42
N LYS A 132 -6.45 -2.00 -1.51
CA LYS A 132 -7.21 -0.76 -1.28
C LYS A 132 -6.36 0.35 -0.66
N SER A 133 -5.44 0.01 0.22
CA SER A 133 -4.56 0.94 0.92
C SER A 133 -3.48 1.47 -0.01
N TRP A 134 -2.92 0.62 -0.87
CA TRP A 134 -2.06 1.05 -1.98
C TRP A 134 -2.77 2.04 -2.90
N LYS A 135 -3.99 1.70 -3.32
CA LYS A 135 -4.78 2.60 -4.19
C LYS A 135 -5.04 3.95 -3.53
N ALA A 136 -5.45 3.97 -2.26
CA ALA A 136 -5.67 5.20 -1.52
C ALA A 136 -4.39 6.03 -1.37
N LEU A 137 -3.24 5.37 -1.20
CA LEU A 137 -1.94 6.03 -1.15
C LEU A 137 -1.56 6.65 -2.50
N TYR A 138 -1.82 5.96 -3.61
CA TYR A 138 -1.62 6.52 -4.95
C TYR A 138 -2.48 7.77 -5.19
N GLU A 139 -3.76 7.71 -4.79
CA GLU A 139 -4.67 8.84 -4.89
C GLU A 139 -4.18 10.04 -4.05
N ALA A 140 -3.61 9.79 -2.86
CA ALA A 140 -3.01 10.84 -2.05
C ALA A 140 -1.73 11.41 -2.68
N ILE A 141 -0.86 10.58 -3.25
CA ILE A 141 0.33 11.03 -3.97
C ILE A 141 -0.07 11.96 -5.13
N GLU A 142 -1.07 11.57 -5.92
CA GLU A 142 -1.58 12.39 -7.03
C GLU A 142 -2.23 13.68 -6.53
N LEU A 143 -3.02 13.63 -5.44
CA LEU A 143 -3.71 14.79 -4.89
C LEU A 143 -2.75 15.87 -4.35
N TYR A 144 -1.64 15.45 -3.75
CA TYR A 144 -0.69 16.32 -3.09
C TYR A 144 0.58 16.58 -3.91
N ASP A 145 0.60 16.18 -5.19
CA ASP A 145 1.79 16.24 -6.07
C ASP A 145 3.04 15.57 -5.44
N GLY A 146 2.83 14.53 -4.61
CA GLY A 146 3.85 13.84 -3.81
C GLY A 146 4.70 12.84 -4.59
N TYR A 147 4.98 13.10 -5.86
CA TYR A 147 5.59 12.15 -6.79
C TYR A 147 7.02 11.73 -6.39
N GLN A 148 7.70 12.50 -5.54
CA GLN A 148 9.00 12.13 -4.96
C GLN A 148 8.97 10.81 -4.18
N TYR A 149 7.80 10.37 -3.70
CA TYR A 149 7.65 9.14 -2.94
C TYR A 149 7.43 7.89 -3.81
N VAL A 150 7.10 8.06 -5.09
CA VAL A 150 6.82 6.93 -6.01
C VAL A 150 7.97 5.91 -6.08
N PRO A 151 9.27 6.30 -6.14
CA PRO A 151 10.37 5.35 -6.16
C PRO A 151 10.40 4.45 -4.92
N GLN A 152 10.17 4.99 -3.73
CA GLN A 152 10.11 4.21 -2.51
C GLN A 152 8.95 3.21 -2.57
N ILE A 153 7.75 3.68 -2.90
CA ILE A 153 6.56 2.83 -3.01
C ILE A 153 6.76 1.71 -4.03
N TYR A 154 7.42 2.00 -5.16
CA TYR A 154 7.79 1.00 -6.15
C TYR A 154 8.73 -0.08 -5.57
N GLN A 155 9.79 0.33 -4.85
CA GLN A 155 10.71 -0.61 -4.22
C GLN A 155 10.00 -1.52 -3.21
N ASP A 156 9.10 -0.95 -2.40
CA ASP A 156 8.33 -1.74 -1.42
C ASP A 156 7.38 -2.73 -2.12
N LEU A 157 6.69 -2.31 -3.18
CA LEU A 157 5.85 -3.21 -4.00
C LEU A 157 6.66 -4.32 -4.68
N LYS A 158 7.88 -4.02 -5.13
CA LYS A 158 8.81 -4.98 -5.71
C LYS A 158 9.28 -5.98 -4.65
N PHE A 159 9.70 -5.50 -3.48
CA PHE A 159 10.16 -6.33 -2.36
C PHE A 159 9.08 -7.30 -1.87
N TYR A 160 7.85 -6.82 -1.68
CA TYR A 160 6.72 -7.64 -1.25
C TYR A 160 6.05 -8.41 -2.40
N ASN A 161 6.65 -8.45 -3.60
CA ASN A 161 6.11 -9.09 -4.80
C ASN A 161 4.63 -8.74 -5.08
N SER A 162 4.24 -7.49 -4.82
CA SER A 162 2.85 -7.02 -4.92
C SER A 162 2.51 -6.43 -6.29
N LEU A 163 3.51 -6.09 -7.11
CA LEU A 163 3.33 -5.50 -8.44
C LEU A 163 2.45 -6.31 -9.41
N PRO A 164 2.60 -7.65 -9.54
CA PRO A 164 1.81 -8.42 -10.51
C PRO A 164 0.36 -8.65 -10.07
N HIS A 165 0.09 -8.46 -8.78
CA HIS A 165 -1.21 -8.74 -8.19
C HIS A 165 -2.13 -7.53 -8.24
N ASN A 166 -3.44 -7.77 -8.31
CA ASN A 166 -4.48 -6.74 -8.15
C ASN A 166 -4.30 -5.47 -9.02
N ASN A 167 -3.68 -5.60 -10.19
CA ASN A 167 -3.44 -4.51 -11.13
C ASN A 167 -2.54 -3.38 -10.58
N GLN A 168 -1.69 -3.68 -9.60
CA GLN A 168 -0.82 -2.68 -8.95
C GLN A 168 0.16 -2.03 -9.93
N SER A 169 0.75 -2.78 -10.86
CA SER A 169 1.62 -2.23 -11.92
C SER A 169 0.92 -1.13 -12.74
N THR A 170 -0.31 -1.39 -13.19
CA THR A 170 -1.10 -0.42 -13.96
C THR A 170 -1.46 0.79 -13.11
N LEU A 171 -1.89 0.60 -11.85
CA LEU A 171 -2.23 1.70 -10.96
C LEU A 171 -1.01 2.59 -10.66
N LEU A 172 0.12 1.99 -10.29
CA LEU A 172 1.38 2.68 -10.05
C LEU A 172 1.85 3.44 -11.30
N SER A 173 1.74 2.83 -12.49
CA SER A 173 2.20 3.46 -13.74
C SER A 173 1.50 4.79 -14.06
N LYS A 174 0.27 5.00 -13.55
CA LYS A 174 -0.43 6.28 -13.73
C LYS A 174 0.26 7.43 -13.01
N LEU A 175 0.94 7.15 -11.89
CA LEU A 175 1.71 8.13 -11.14
C LEU A 175 3.04 8.48 -11.83
N LEU A 176 3.49 7.65 -12.79
CA LEU A 176 4.75 7.88 -13.49
C LEU A 176 4.64 8.97 -14.56
N ALA A 177 3.43 9.35 -14.98
CA ALA A 177 3.22 10.34 -16.04
C ALA A 177 2.50 11.61 -15.54
N PRO A 178 3.00 12.29 -14.49
CA PRO A 178 2.38 13.50 -14.00
C PRO A 178 2.43 14.59 -15.05
N LYS A 179 1.30 15.30 -15.28
CA LYS A 179 1.21 16.33 -16.32
C LYS A 179 2.14 17.53 -16.06
N HIS A 180 2.34 17.86 -14.79
CA HIS A 180 3.09 19.03 -14.35
C HIS A 180 4.00 18.64 -13.19
N ALA A 181 5.17 18.08 -13.51
CA ALA A 181 6.21 17.80 -12.53
C ALA A 181 7.53 18.46 -12.95
N LYS A 182 8.39 18.69 -11.96
CA LYS A 182 9.74 19.22 -12.22
C LYS A 182 10.57 18.19 -13.02
N PRO A 183 11.54 18.63 -13.85
CA PRO A 183 12.40 17.71 -14.60
C PRO A 183 13.12 16.68 -13.71
N GLU A 184 13.53 17.07 -12.49
CA GLU A 184 14.21 16.14 -11.57
C GLU A 184 13.29 14.98 -11.14
N ILE A 185 12.00 15.28 -10.93
CA ILE A 185 11.00 14.27 -10.57
C ILE A 185 10.72 13.37 -11.76
N LEU A 186 10.52 13.93 -12.96
CA LEU A 186 10.28 13.14 -14.16
C LEU A 186 11.43 12.15 -14.44
N GLN A 187 12.68 12.58 -14.21
CA GLN A 187 13.85 11.70 -14.33
C GLN A 187 13.80 10.54 -13.33
N LEU A 188 13.46 10.80 -12.07
CA LEU A 188 13.25 9.75 -11.05
C LEU A 188 12.16 8.75 -11.45
N LEU A 189 11.04 9.23 -12.00
CA LEU A 189 9.95 8.37 -12.46
C LEU A 189 10.35 7.57 -13.71
N ALA A 190 11.22 8.11 -14.55
CA ALA A 190 11.76 7.42 -15.73
C ALA A 190 12.66 6.25 -15.33
N GLU A 191 13.47 6.40 -14.28
CA GLU A 191 14.28 5.31 -13.72
C GLU A 191 13.38 4.18 -13.18
N VAL A 192 12.28 4.52 -12.51
CA VAL A 192 11.28 3.54 -12.07
C VAL A 192 10.64 2.80 -13.26
N ALA A 193 10.26 3.51 -14.33
CA ALA A 193 9.71 2.91 -15.54
C ALA A 193 10.71 1.95 -16.22
N ASP A 194 11.99 2.33 -16.28
CA ASP A 194 13.05 1.49 -16.84
C ASP A 194 13.26 0.22 -15.99
N ASP A 195 13.28 0.31 -14.65
CA ASP A 195 13.38 -0.86 -13.77
C ASP A 195 12.14 -1.76 -13.86
N MET A 196 10.93 -1.20 -13.93
CA MET A 196 9.69 -1.96 -14.15
C MET A 196 9.75 -2.77 -15.45
N TYR A 197 10.26 -2.18 -16.53
CA TYR A 197 10.43 -2.88 -17.80
C TYR A 197 11.48 -3.99 -17.68
N ASN A 198 12.64 -3.71 -17.09
CA ASN A 198 13.70 -4.70 -16.91
C ASN A 198 13.25 -5.87 -16.05
N LEU A 199 12.50 -5.61 -14.97
CA LEU A 199 11.89 -6.64 -14.13
C LEU A 199 10.96 -7.56 -14.93
N SER A 200 10.21 -7.01 -15.89
CA SER A 200 9.34 -7.80 -16.76
C SER A 200 10.10 -8.70 -17.74
N LEU A 201 11.38 -8.42 -18.00
CA LEU A 201 12.24 -9.24 -18.86
C LEU A 201 12.98 -10.32 -18.07
N SER A 202 13.33 -10.05 -16.81
CA SER A 202 14.16 -10.95 -15.99
C SER A 202 13.41 -12.17 -15.46
N ASP A 203 12.09 -12.09 -15.28
CA ASP A 203 11.30 -13.17 -14.68
C ASP A 203 10.46 -13.94 -15.71
N LEU A 204 10.91 -15.16 -16.04
CA LEU A 204 10.14 -16.15 -16.82
C LEU A 204 9.01 -16.82 -16.01
N SER A 205 8.75 -16.36 -14.77
CA SER A 205 7.69 -16.92 -13.94
C SER A 205 6.30 -16.54 -14.51
N PRO A 206 5.37 -17.50 -14.64
CA PRO A 206 4.01 -17.24 -15.13
C PRO A 206 3.24 -16.18 -14.32
N HIS A 207 3.70 -15.85 -13.10
CA HIS A 207 3.09 -14.85 -12.22
C HIS A 207 3.46 -13.40 -12.60
N ASN A 208 4.55 -13.17 -13.33
CA ASN A 208 5.03 -11.82 -13.70
C ASN A 208 4.62 -11.38 -15.11
N VAL A 209 3.92 -12.24 -15.85
CA VAL A 209 3.40 -12.02 -17.21
C VAL A 209 2.44 -10.81 -17.29
N ASN A 210 2.01 -10.26 -16.17
CA ASN A 210 0.98 -9.23 -16.10
C ASN A 210 1.45 -7.84 -15.65
N ILE A 211 2.76 -7.62 -15.48
CA ILE A 211 3.26 -6.29 -15.08
C ILE A 211 3.10 -5.28 -16.22
N MET A 212 3.49 -5.66 -17.45
CA MET A 212 3.52 -4.77 -18.62
C MET A 212 2.23 -4.88 -19.44
N THR A 213 1.24 -4.05 -19.12
CA THR A 213 -0.02 -3.92 -19.88
C THR A 213 0.06 -2.79 -20.92
N ALA A 214 -0.93 -2.72 -21.81
CA ALA A 214 -1.03 -1.61 -22.77
C ALA A 214 -1.10 -0.23 -22.07
N ASP A 215 -1.79 -0.17 -20.93
CA ASP A 215 -1.91 1.05 -20.12
C ASP A 215 -0.56 1.46 -19.53
N VAL A 216 0.24 0.48 -19.05
CA VAL A 216 1.59 0.74 -18.53
C VAL A 216 2.48 1.33 -19.62
N TYR A 217 2.51 0.72 -20.82
CA TYR A 217 3.25 1.28 -21.95
C TYR A 217 2.76 2.68 -22.34
N SER A 218 1.44 2.91 -22.34
CA SER A 218 0.88 4.23 -22.65
C SER A 218 1.36 5.28 -21.66
N ASN A 219 1.41 4.97 -20.37
CA ASN A 219 1.92 5.88 -19.35
C ASN A 219 3.44 6.12 -19.49
N PHE A 220 4.22 5.10 -19.86
CA PHE A 220 5.66 5.27 -20.10
C PHE A 220 5.95 6.18 -21.30
N ILE A 221 5.15 6.07 -22.36
CA ILE A 221 5.21 6.98 -23.52
C ILE A 221 4.86 8.40 -23.08
N GLN A 222 3.79 8.57 -22.30
CA GLN A 222 3.38 9.88 -21.81
C GLN A 222 4.44 10.52 -20.89
N LEU A 223 5.09 9.73 -20.04
CA LEU A 223 6.23 10.19 -19.23
C LEU A 223 7.37 10.71 -20.11
N ALA A 224 7.80 9.95 -21.12
CA ALA A 224 8.85 10.39 -22.03
C ALA A 224 8.46 11.67 -22.79
N LEU A 225 7.20 11.80 -23.21
CA LEU A 225 6.69 13.04 -23.80
C LEU A 225 6.68 14.21 -22.82
N ASN A 226 6.34 14.00 -21.54
CA ASN A 226 6.39 15.05 -20.51
C ASN A 226 7.84 15.50 -20.22
N MET A 227 8.83 14.68 -20.54
CA MET A 227 10.26 15.00 -20.47
C MET A 227 10.80 15.67 -21.74
N ASP A 228 9.96 15.90 -22.76
CA ASP A 228 10.36 16.33 -24.11
C ASP A 228 11.36 15.35 -24.80
N ASP A 229 11.38 14.08 -24.39
CA ASP A 229 12.23 13.03 -24.94
C ASP A 229 11.45 12.17 -25.94
N VAL A 230 11.35 12.67 -27.17
CA VAL A 230 10.60 12.02 -28.26
C VAL A 230 11.23 10.68 -28.66
N ASP A 231 12.56 10.57 -28.58
CA ASP A 231 13.27 9.34 -28.92
C ASP A 231 12.92 8.24 -27.92
N LYS A 232 12.95 8.53 -26.62
CA LYS A 232 12.53 7.58 -25.58
C LYS A 232 11.04 7.23 -25.69
N ALA A 233 10.19 8.18 -26.06
CA ALA A 233 8.77 7.92 -26.30
C ALA A 233 8.56 6.93 -27.48
N TYR A 234 9.32 7.10 -28.56
CA TYR A 234 9.30 6.20 -29.71
C TYR A 234 9.82 4.80 -29.33
N ASP A 235 10.89 4.72 -28.54
CA ASP A 235 11.42 3.45 -28.05
C ASP A 235 10.39 2.67 -27.24
N TRP A 236 9.66 3.33 -26.33
CA TRP A 236 8.56 2.70 -25.59
C TRP A 236 7.45 2.21 -26.50
N PHE A 237 7.08 2.99 -27.51
CA PHE A 237 6.11 2.57 -28.51
C PHE A 237 6.56 1.32 -29.29
N MET A 238 7.84 1.25 -29.67
CA MET A 238 8.40 0.10 -30.37
C MET A 238 8.46 -1.15 -29.49
N LYS A 239 8.78 -1.01 -28.20
CA LYS A 239 8.69 -2.10 -27.21
C LYS A 239 7.25 -2.63 -27.08
N TYR A 240 6.26 -1.74 -26.96
CA TYR A 240 4.84 -2.10 -26.93
C TYR A 240 4.41 -2.88 -28.18
N ARG A 241 4.76 -2.38 -29.37
CA ARG A 241 4.42 -3.03 -30.65
C ARG A 241 5.00 -4.45 -30.73
N SER A 242 6.25 -4.62 -30.30
CA SER A 242 6.94 -5.90 -30.30
C SER A 242 6.26 -6.91 -29.35
N ALA A 243 5.93 -6.49 -28.13
CA ALA A 243 5.22 -7.33 -27.16
C ALA A 243 3.84 -7.79 -27.67
N ASN A 244 3.06 -6.88 -28.27
CA ASN A 244 1.76 -7.21 -28.83
C ASN A 244 1.81 -8.13 -30.04
N HIS A 245 2.81 -7.98 -30.90
CA HIS A 245 3.01 -8.88 -32.03
C HIS A 245 3.29 -10.31 -31.54
N MET A 246 4.11 -10.47 -30.50
CA MET A 246 4.36 -11.77 -29.87
C MET A 246 3.07 -12.38 -29.30
N LYS A 247 2.30 -11.62 -28.51
CA LYS A 247 1.05 -12.10 -27.90
C LYS A 247 0.04 -12.62 -28.94
N ARG A 248 -0.16 -11.89 -30.04
CA ARG A 248 -1.03 -12.32 -31.14
C ARG A 248 -0.58 -13.61 -31.81
N ASN A 249 0.73 -13.83 -31.94
CA ASN A 249 1.26 -15.06 -32.53
C ASN A 249 1.09 -16.26 -31.58
N LEU A 250 1.27 -16.04 -30.27
CA LEU A 250 0.97 -17.04 -29.23
C LEU A 250 -0.51 -17.45 -29.25
N GLU A 251 -1.45 -16.51 -29.26
CA GLU A 251 -2.90 -16.77 -29.31
C GLU A 251 -3.32 -17.54 -30.58
N LYS A 252 -2.72 -17.21 -31.73
CA LYS A 252 -2.94 -17.98 -32.96
C LYS A 252 -2.42 -19.41 -32.84
N SER A 253 -1.24 -19.61 -32.25
CA SER A 253 -0.65 -20.94 -32.07
C SER A 253 -1.44 -21.84 -31.11
N THR A 254 -2.00 -21.30 -30.03
CA THR A 254 -2.83 -22.05 -29.08
C THR A 254 -4.21 -22.39 -29.64
N SER A 255 -4.82 -21.50 -30.42
CA SER A 255 -6.08 -21.79 -31.13
C SER A 255 -5.96 -22.89 -32.19
N LEU A 256 -4.78 -23.06 -32.79
CA LEU A 256 -4.48 -24.15 -33.73
C LEU A 256 -4.26 -25.50 -33.03
N VAL A 257 -3.83 -25.52 -31.76
CA VAL A 257 -3.66 -26.74 -30.97
C VAL A 257 -5.00 -27.26 -30.44
N GLN A 258 -5.93 -26.37 -30.05
CA GLN A 258 -7.26 -26.75 -29.59
C GLN A 258 -8.21 -27.22 -30.71
N ASN A 259 -7.90 -26.92 -31.97
CA ASN A 259 -8.68 -27.34 -33.15
C ASN A 259 -8.15 -28.60 -33.84
N ARG A 260 -7.25 -29.39 -33.21
CA ARG A 260 -6.93 -30.72 -33.75
C ARG A 260 -8.12 -31.66 -33.49
N PRO A 261 -8.78 -32.19 -34.53
CA PRO A 261 -9.81 -33.19 -34.31
C PRO A 261 -9.17 -34.42 -33.64
N CYS A 262 -9.70 -34.87 -32.50
CA CYS A 262 -9.35 -36.17 -31.94
C CYS A 262 -9.56 -37.20 -33.04
N SER A 263 -8.46 -37.76 -33.57
CA SER A 263 -8.52 -38.88 -34.48
C SER A 263 -9.14 -40.04 -33.72
N LYS A 264 -10.39 -40.36 -34.04
CA LYS A 264 -11.05 -41.57 -33.56
C LYS A 264 -10.28 -42.77 -34.13
N HIS A 265 -9.59 -43.51 -33.27
CA HIS A 265 -9.21 -44.90 -33.48
C HIS A 265 -9.81 -45.71 -32.33
#